data_AF-G0QIP9-F1
#
_entry.id   AF-G0QIP9-F1
#
_cell.length_a   1.000
_cell.length_b   1.000
_cell.length_c   1.000
_cell.angle_alpha   90.00
_cell.angle_beta   90.00
_cell.angle_gamma   90.00
#
_symmetry.space_group_name_H-M   'P 1'
#
loop_
_entity.id
_entity.type
_entity.pdbx_description
1 polymer ?
#
loop_
_entity_poly.entity_id
_entity_poly.type
_entity_poly.pdbx_seq_one_letter_code
_entity_poly.pdbx_strand_id
1 'polypeptide(L)'
;MKHFLNGKTIVCEYCGNNEYQHLIKYSSIDLHFYAIVDNNSEETCLPVDFSYDFFNKYGLTSCIMKKYTSNTLSEFNEIIHNLYVEVAQSSLDNDGEGSVLYFVKENIDNGEQKCVSLAKLKTLEYRLYRKLREKQIIFTSSINDFKTSLSAELILIKGKLRYFGGSSNFLFVTLSNSTQINQLYNNVDFGAGDI
;
A
#
# COMPACT_ATOMS: atom_id res chain seq x y z
N MET A 1 -12.83 -25.85 13.38
CA MET A 1 -11.76 -24.89 13.03
C MET A 1 -10.52 -24.99 13.92
N LYS A 2 -10.62 -24.74 15.23
CA LYS A 2 -9.45 -24.67 16.15
C LYS A 2 -8.49 -25.88 16.10
N HIS A 3 -9.03 -27.10 16.10
CA HIS A 3 -8.19 -28.31 16.01
C HIS A 3 -7.44 -28.42 14.68
N PHE A 4 -8.08 -28.04 13.57
CA PHE A 4 -7.44 -28.07 12.25
C PHE A 4 -6.27 -27.07 12.17
N LEU A 5 -6.44 -25.90 12.77
CA LEU A 5 -5.43 -24.84 12.76
C LEU A 5 -4.29 -25.06 13.75
N ASN A 6 -4.26 -26.18 14.47
CA ASN A 6 -3.14 -26.48 15.34
C ASN A 6 -1.85 -26.64 14.51
N GLY A 7 -0.89 -25.74 14.73
CA GLY A 7 0.35 -25.67 13.94
C GLY A 7 0.17 -25.10 12.52
N LYS A 8 -0.95 -24.45 12.20
CA LYS A 8 -1.20 -23.84 10.89
C LYS A 8 -1.65 -22.40 11.03
N THR A 9 -1.30 -21.59 10.05
CA THR A 9 -1.68 -20.17 9.97
C THR A 9 -2.56 -19.94 8.76
N ILE A 10 -3.70 -19.29 8.96
CA ILE A 10 -4.51 -18.78 7.84
C ILE A 10 -4.00 -17.41 7.47
N VAL A 11 -3.81 -17.18 6.18
CA VAL A 11 -3.35 -15.91 5.62
C VAL A 11 -4.52 -15.18 4.95
N CYS A 12 -4.65 -13.89 5.24
CA CYS A 12 -5.66 -13.02 4.66
C CYS A 12 -5.13 -11.60 4.47
N GLU A 13 -5.83 -10.84 3.62
CA GLU A 13 -5.65 -9.40 3.46
C GLU A 13 -6.75 -8.67 4.23
N TYR A 14 -6.36 -7.66 5.01
CA TYR A 14 -7.30 -6.75 5.67
C TYR A 14 -7.61 -5.58 4.75
N CYS A 15 -8.85 -5.51 4.29
CA CYS A 15 -9.30 -4.57 3.26
C CYS A 15 -10.31 -3.57 3.80
N GLY A 16 -10.43 -2.42 3.12
CA GLY A 16 -11.51 -1.45 3.30
C GLY A 16 -11.45 -0.51 4.48
N ASN A 17 -10.36 -0.52 5.25
CA ASN A 17 -10.11 0.56 6.21
C ASN A 17 -9.61 1.81 5.48
N ASN A 18 -10.38 2.90 5.53
CA ASN A 18 -10.08 4.17 4.87
C ASN A 18 -8.75 4.80 5.33
N GLU A 19 -8.30 4.55 6.57
CA GLU A 19 -7.03 5.09 7.09
C GLU A 19 -5.81 4.40 6.45
N TYR A 20 -5.97 3.16 6.00
CA TYR A 20 -4.92 2.34 5.39
C TYR A 20 -5.16 2.10 3.90
N GLN A 21 -6.13 2.81 3.32
CA GLN A 21 -6.55 2.60 1.94
C GLN A 21 -5.45 3.00 0.96
N HIS A 22 -5.14 2.09 0.03
CA HIS A 22 -4.18 2.34 -1.04
C HIS A 22 -4.88 2.92 -2.27
N LEU A 23 -4.80 2.24 -3.41
CA LEU A 23 -5.36 2.68 -4.68
C LEU A 23 -6.76 2.10 -4.95
N ILE A 24 -7.05 0.93 -4.37
CA ILE A 24 -8.32 0.22 -4.57
C ILE A 24 -9.33 0.68 -3.54
N LYS A 25 -10.57 0.91 -3.97
CA LYS A 25 -11.68 1.21 -3.07
C LYS A 25 -12.49 -0.02 -2.75
N TYR A 26 -12.55 -0.35 -1.47
CA TYR A 26 -13.45 -1.37 -0.95
C TYR A 26 -14.67 -0.68 -0.35
N SER A 27 -15.84 -1.30 -0.51
CA SER A 27 -17.12 -0.77 -0.01
C SER A 27 -17.30 -0.93 1.49
N SER A 28 -16.57 -1.87 2.11
CA SER A 28 -16.64 -2.18 3.52
C SER A 28 -15.33 -2.79 4.02
N ILE A 29 -15.14 -2.80 5.34
CA ILE A 29 -14.01 -3.45 6.00
C ILE A 29 -14.24 -4.96 6.00
N ASP A 30 -13.29 -5.74 5.48
CA ASP A 30 -13.39 -7.21 5.44
C ASP A 30 -12.00 -7.88 5.46
N LEU A 31 -11.98 -9.20 5.71
CA LEU A 31 -10.80 -10.07 5.63
C LEU A 31 -10.95 -11.03 4.45
N HIS A 32 -10.08 -10.90 3.44
CA HIS A 32 -10.07 -11.80 2.29
C HIS A 32 -9.01 -12.88 2.45
N PHE A 33 -9.45 -14.12 2.69
CA PHE A 33 -8.59 -15.28 2.91
C PHE A 33 -8.10 -15.87 1.58
N TYR A 34 -6.83 -16.28 1.52
CA TYR A 34 -6.25 -16.80 0.27
C TYR A 34 -5.24 -17.93 0.42
N ALA A 35 -4.73 -18.23 1.62
CA ALA A 35 -3.81 -19.34 1.83
C ALA A 35 -3.85 -19.89 3.25
N ILE A 36 -3.45 -21.15 3.41
CA ILE A 36 -3.15 -21.77 4.69
C ILE A 36 -1.71 -22.25 4.66
N VAL A 37 -0.93 -21.92 5.68
CA VAL A 37 0.48 -22.29 5.80
C VAL A 37 0.64 -23.26 6.96
N ASP A 38 1.40 -24.33 6.76
CA ASP A 38 1.84 -25.18 7.86
C ASP A 38 3.10 -24.60 8.48
N ASN A 39 3.03 -24.27 9.77
CA ASN A 39 4.10 -23.56 10.47
C ASN A 39 5.36 -24.41 10.65
N ASN A 40 5.25 -25.73 10.44
CA ASN A 40 6.35 -26.68 10.59
C ASN A 40 6.82 -27.28 9.26
N SER A 41 6.37 -26.71 8.13
CA SER A 41 6.73 -27.16 6.80
C SER A 41 7.69 -26.20 6.11
N GLU A 42 8.55 -26.73 5.23
CA GLU A 42 9.35 -25.93 4.30
C GLU A 42 8.55 -25.50 3.06
N GLU A 43 7.34 -26.02 2.90
CA GLU A 43 6.45 -25.64 1.80
C GLU A 43 5.92 -24.21 1.95
N THR A 44 5.69 -23.57 0.81
CA THR A 44 5.17 -22.19 0.78
C THR A 44 3.79 -22.07 1.43
N CYS A 45 2.89 -23.01 1.09
CA CYS A 45 1.56 -23.11 1.65
C CYS A 45 0.98 -24.51 1.35
N LEU A 46 -0.13 -24.84 2.01
CA LEU A 46 -0.96 -25.97 1.61
C LEU A 46 -1.50 -25.78 0.18
N PRO A 47 -1.93 -26.86 -0.49
CA PRO A 47 -2.60 -26.76 -1.79
C PRO A 47 -3.72 -25.72 -1.78
N VAL A 48 -3.81 -24.96 -2.87
CA VAL A 48 -4.74 -23.82 -2.96
C VAL A 48 -6.18 -24.32 -2.94
N ASP A 49 -6.48 -25.37 -3.72
CA ASP A 49 -7.80 -26.01 -3.76
C ASP A 49 -8.25 -26.41 -2.35
N PHE A 50 -7.37 -27.06 -1.59
CA PHE A 50 -7.63 -27.44 -0.20
C PHE A 50 -7.90 -26.22 0.70
N SER A 51 -7.13 -25.14 0.55
CA SER A 51 -7.31 -23.93 1.34
C SER A 51 -8.67 -23.28 1.07
N TYR A 52 -9.09 -23.24 -0.19
CA TYR A 52 -10.38 -22.68 -0.60
C TYR A 52 -11.57 -23.53 -0.14
N ASP A 53 -11.46 -24.85 -0.24
CA ASP A 53 -12.46 -25.76 0.33
C ASP A 53 -12.63 -25.54 1.84
N PHE A 54 -11.51 -25.31 2.54
CA PHE A 54 -11.54 -24.95 3.94
C PHE A 54 -12.26 -23.61 4.18
N PHE A 55 -11.96 -22.56 3.41
CA PHE A 55 -12.62 -21.25 3.55
C PHE A 55 -14.13 -21.36 3.32
N ASN A 56 -14.53 -22.02 2.23
CA ASN A 56 -15.93 -22.26 1.90
C ASN A 56 -16.65 -23.03 3.00
N LYS A 57 -16.02 -24.10 3.52
CA LYS A 57 -16.58 -24.93 4.60
C LYS A 57 -16.89 -24.15 5.87
N TYR A 58 -16.10 -23.12 6.18
CA TYR A 58 -16.27 -22.31 7.39
C TYR A 58 -16.92 -20.94 7.13
N GLY A 59 -17.37 -20.68 5.90
CA GLY A 59 -18.03 -19.42 5.55
C GLY A 59 -17.11 -18.20 5.63
N LEU A 60 -15.81 -18.38 5.34
CA LEU A 60 -14.82 -17.31 5.33
C LEU A 60 -14.79 -16.64 3.95
N THR A 61 -14.77 -15.30 3.90
CA THR A 61 -14.65 -14.56 2.63
C THR A 61 -13.31 -14.86 1.96
N SER A 62 -13.31 -15.55 0.83
CA SER A 62 -12.08 -15.81 0.08
C SER A 62 -11.88 -14.84 -1.07
N CYS A 63 -10.64 -14.72 -1.57
CA CYS A 63 -10.39 -14.13 -2.88
C CYS A 63 -11.10 -14.91 -4.00
N ILE A 64 -11.18 -14.36 -5.21
CA ILE A 64 -11.68 -15.10 -6.37
C ILE A 64 -10.55 -16.01 -6.89
N MET A 65 -10.84 -17.30 -7.07
CA MET A 65 -9.89 -18.28 -7.61
C MET A 65 -10.27 -18.70 -9.03
N LYS A 66 -9.28 -18.71 -9.93
CA LYS A 66 -9.36 -19.34 -11.25
C LYS A 66 -8.27 -20.42 -11.33
N LYS A 67 -8.63 -21.64 -11.75
CA LYS A 67 -7.70 -22.76 -11.91
C LYS A 67 -7.40 -23.00 -13.39
N TYR A 68 -6.13 -23.20 -13.69
CA TYR A 68 -5.63 -23.53 -15.03
C TYR A 68 -4.74 -24.76 -14.94
N THR A 69 -4.83 -25.65 -15.92
CA THR A 69 -4.06 -26.90 -15.99
C THR A 69 -3.40 -27.02 -17.36
N SER A 70 -2.17 -27.53 -17.39
CA SER A 70 -1.41 -27.77 -18.60
C SER A 70 -0.69 -29.10 -18.50
N ASN A 71 -0.68 -29.89 -19.57
CA ASN A 71 0.06 -31.16 -19.60
C ASN A 71 1.40 -31.02 -20.33
N THR A 72 1.59 -29.92 -21.06
CA THR A 72 2.82 -29.64 -21.81
C THR A 72 3.40 -28.28 -21.43
N LEU A 73 4.71 -28.13 -21.61
CA LEU A 73 5.39 -26.85 -21.39
C LEU A 73 4.91 -25.77 -22.36
N SER A 74 4.50 -26.14 -23.58
CA SER A 74 3.97 -25.20 -24.56
C SER A 74 2.64 -24.60 -24.10
N GLU A 75 1.70 -25.45 -23.69
CA GLU A 75 0.41 -25.03 -23.12
C GLU A 75 0.61 -24.16 -21.88
N PHE A 76 1.53 -24.57 -20.99
CA PHE A 76 1.86 -23.80 -19.80
C PHE A 76 2.32 -22.38 -20.16
N ASN A 77 3.25 -22.25 -21.10
CA ASN A 77 3.77 -20.95 -21.53
C ASN A 77 2.69 -20.07 -22.17
N GLU A 78 1.80 -20.66 -22.97
CA GLU A 78 0.67 -19.94 -23.57
C GLU A 78 -0.30 -19.44 -22.50
N ILE A 79 -0.65 -20.27 -21.51
CA ILE A 79 -1.52 -19.88 -20.39
C ILE A 79 -0.91 -18.70 -19.63
N ILE A 80 0.38 -18.80 -19.27
CA ILE A 80 1.05 -17.73 -18.51
C ILE A 80 1.16 -16.44 -19.32
N HIS A 81 1.47 -16.53 -20.61
CA HIS A 81 1.49 -15.36 -21.49
C HIS A 81 0.11 -14.69 -21.57
N ASN A 82 -0.95 -15.48 -21.78
CA ASN A 82 -2.31 -14.96 -21.90
C ASN A 82 -2.77 -14.31 -20.58
N LEU A 83 -2.50 -14.95 -19.43
CA LEU A 83 -2.78 -14.37 -18.11
C LEU A 83 -2.02 -13.06 -17.88
N TYR A 84 -0.75 -13.00 -18.30
CA TYR A 84 0.03 -11.76 -18.19
C TYR A 84 -0.62 -10.63 -18.98
N VAL A 85 -1.02 -10.89 -20.23
CA VAL A 85 -1.65 -9.88 -21.09
C VAL A 85 -3.03 -9.48 -20.53
N GLU A 86 -3.86 -10.44 -20.16
CA GLU A 86 -5.20 -10.23 -19.57
C GLU A 86 -5.11 -9.34 -18.33
N VAL A 87 -4.31 -9.73 -17.34
CA VAL A 87 -4.17 -8.96 -16.09
C VAL A 87 -3.53 -7.60 -16.34
N ALA A 88 -2.54 -7.51 -17.24
CA ALA A 88 -1.91 -6.21 -17.53
C ALA A 88 -2.90 -5.21 -18.15
N GLN A 89 -3.85 -5.68 -18.96
CA GLN A 89 -4.84 -4.84 -19.66
C GLN A 89 -6.11 -4.58 -18.83
N SER A 90 -6.32 -5.31 -17.74
CA SER A 90 -7.48 -5.12 -16.89
C SER A 90 -7.43 -3.82 -16.10
N SER A 91 -8.61 -3.32 -15.73
CA SER A 91 -8.76 -2.11 -14.92
C SER A 91 -8.65 -2.39 -13.42
N LEU A 92 -8.39 -1.34 -12.65
CA LEU A 92 -8.46 -1.37 -11.19
C LEU A 92 -9.83 -1.77 -10.67
N ASP A 93 -10.92 -1.41 -11.37
CA ASP A 93 -12.27 -1.73 -10.93
C ASP A 93 -12.59 -3.22 -11.06
N ASN A 94 -11.99 -3.88 -12.05
CA ASN A 94 -12.25 -5.30 -12.33
C ASN A 94 -11.29 -6.22 -11.57
N ASP A 95 -9.98 -6.00 -11.70
CA ASP A 95 -8.95 -6.89 -11.14
C ASP A 95 -8.12 -6.24 -10.03
N GLY A 96 -8.49 -5.03 -9.59
CA GLY A 96 -7.77 -4.33 -8.54
C GLY A 96 -6.30 -4.13 -8.91
N GLU A 97 -5.42 -4.47 -7.98
CA GLU A 97 -3.97 -4.38 -8.18
C GLU A 97 -3.45 -5.45 -9.16
N GLY A 98 -4.18 -6.55 -9.34
CA GLY A 98 -3.84 -7.71 -10.16
C GLY A 98 -3.96 -9.01 -9.38
N SER A 99 -3.29 -10.05 -9.88
CA SER A 99 -3.48 -11.44 -9.43
C SER A 99 -2.23 -12.03 -8.79
N VAL A 100 -2.42 -12.97 -7.87
CA VAL A 100 -1.34 -13.83 -7.36
C VAL A 100 -1.44 -15.17 -8.06
N LEU A 101 -0.34 -15.63 -8.65
CA LEU A 101 -0.22 -16.94 -9.26
C LEU A 101 0.41 -17.91 -8.28
N TYR A 102 -0.23 -19.06 -8.13
CA TYR A 102 0.29 -20.20 -7.39
C TYR A 102 0.67 -21.27 -8.41
N PHE A 103 1.97 -21.55 -8.53
CA PHE A 103 2.43 -22.65 -9.35
C PHE A 103 2.35 -23.93 -8.53
N VAL A 104 1.54 -24.87 -8.99
CA VAL A 104 1.29 -26.14 -8.30
C VAL A 104 1.81 -27.27 -9.15
N LYS A 105 2.62 -28.14 -8.54
CA LYS A 105 3.01 -29.42 -9.11
C LYS A 105 2.02 -30.45 -8.59
N GLU A 106 1.41 -31.20 -9.49
CA GLU A 106 0.52 -32.32 -9.15
C GLU A 106 1.18 -33.64 -9.54
N ASN A 107 1.18 -34.59 -8.62
CA ASN A 107 1.59 -35.95 -8.89
C ASN A 107 0.39 -36.75 -9.41
N ILE A 108 0.51 -37.23 -10.65
CA ILE A 108 -0.57 -37.91 -11.37
C ILE A 108 -0.96 -39.24 -10.69
N ASP A 109 -0.02 -39.91 -10.03
CA ASP A 109 -0.23 -41.26 -9.49
C ASP A 109 -1.04 -41.26 -8.19
N ASN A 110 -0.84 -40.25 -7.34
CA ASN A 110 -1.47 -40.16 -6.01
C ASN A 110 -2.35 -38.92 -5.80
N GLY A 111 -2.41 -38.01 -6.79
CA GLY A 111 -3.15 -36.74 -6.71
C GLY A 111 -2.54 -35.72 -5.74
N GLU A 112 -1.31 -35.96 -5.26
CA GLU A 112 -0.66 -35.07 -4.33
C GLU A 112 -0.28 -33.75 -5.02
N GLN A 113 -0.73 -32.64 -4.44
CA GLN A 113 -0.42 -31.31 -4.92
C GLN A 113 0.58 -30.62 -3.99
N LYS A 114 1.50 -29.87 -4.59
CA LYS A 114 2.50 -29.08 -3.88
C LYS A 114 2.67 -27.71 -4.53
N CYS A 115 2.56 -26.64 -3.76
CA CYS A 115 2.86 -25.30 -4.24
C CYS A 115 4.37 -25.11 -4.34
N VAL A 116 4.88 -24.98 -5.56
CA VAL A 116 6.32 -24.88 -5.84
C VAL A 116 6.81 -23.44 -5.86
N SER A 117 5.98 -22.50 -6.30
CA SER A 117 6.38 -21.10 -6.43
C SER A 117 5.18 -20.17 -6.46
N LEU A 118 5.43 -18.90 -6.18
CA LEU A 118 4.47 -17.81 -6.24
C LEU A 118 4.96 -16.73 -7.20
N ALA A 119 4.03 -16.14 -7.94
CA ALA A 119 4.29 -14.91 -8.68
C ALA A 119 3.15 -13.93 -8.50
N LYS A 120 3.41 -12.66 -8.82
CA LYS A 120 2.42 -11.59 -8.79
C LYS A 120 2.32 -10.98 -10.18
N LEU A 121 1.11 -10.96 -10.72
CA LEU A 121 0.76 -10.16 -11.89
C LEU A 121 0.15 -8.86 -11.39
N LYS A 122 0.49 -7.75 -12.05
CA LYS A 122 -0.01 -6.42 -11.69
C LYS A 122 -0.61 -5.77 -12.91
N THR A 123 -1.77 -5.14 -12.73
CA THR A 123 -2.40 -4.37 -13.82
C THR A 123 -1.49 -3.21 -14.22
N LEU A 124 -1.51 -2.84 -15.51
CA LEU A 124 -0.73 -1.69 -15.99
C LEU A 124 -1.22 -0.40 -15.32
N GLU A 125 -2.54 -0.29 -15.16
CA GLU A 125 -3.20 0.84 -14.51
C GLU A 125 -2.71 1.01 -13.06
N TYR A 126 -2.67 -0.05 -12.27
CA TYR A 126 -2.11 -0.01 -10.91
C TYR A 126 -0.65 0.45 -10.90
N ARG A 127 0.18 -0.10 -11.80
CA ARG A 127 1.61 0.23 -11.87
C ARG A 127 1.80 1.71 -12.17
N LEU A 128 0.99 2.28 -13.06
CA LEU A 128 1.00 3.69 -13.40
C LEU A 128 0.63 4.55 -12.19
N TYR A 129 -0.53 4.29 -11.56
CA TYR A 129 -0.97 5.07 -10.41
C TYR A 129 -0.02 4.97 -9.21
N ARG A 130 0.55 3.80 -8.96
CA ARG A 130 1.57 3.62 -7.92
C ARG A 130 2.78 4.51 -8.17
N LYS A 131 3.27 4.58 -9.41
CA LYS A 131 4.39 5.44 -9.79
C LYS A 131 4.04 6.92 -9.68
N LEU A 132 2.85 7.32 -10.10
CA LEU A 132 2.37 8.70 -9.95
C LEU A 132 2.28 9.11 -8.47
N ARG A 133 1.73 8.25 -7.62
CA ARG A 133 1.66 8.47 -6.16
C ARG A 133 3.05 8.62 -5.54
N GLU A 134 3.99 7.74 -5.88
CA GLU A 134 5.38 7.82 -5.40
C GLU A 134 6.01 9.17 -5.80
N LYS A 135 5.82 9.62 -7.04
CA LYS A 135 6.33 10.93 -7.51
C LYS A 135 5.66 12.10 -6.80
N GLN A 136 4.36 12.04 -6.55
CA GLN A 136 3.62 13.06 -5.81
C GLN A 136 4.15 13.20 -4.37
N ILE A 137 4.36 12.08 -3.66
CA ILE A 137 4.91 12.07 -2.30
C ILE A 137 6.28 12.73 -2.26
N ILE A 138 7.17 12.38 -3.21
CA ILE A 138 8.51 12.98 -3.29
C ILE A 138 8.39 14.50 -3.51
N PHE A 139 7.56 14.92 -4.46
CA PHE A 139 7.38 16.34 -4.78
C PHE A 139 6.84 17.14 -3.58
N THR A 140 5.82 16.63 -2.88
CA THR A 140 5.26 17.29 -1.70
C THR A 140 6.28 17.38 -0.56
N SER A 141 7.08 16.33 -0.37
CA SER A 141 8.14 16.32 0.64
C SER A 141 9.19 17.40 0.35
N SER A 142 9.66 17.50 -0.89
CA SER A 142 10.62 18.54 -1.30
C SER A 142 10.08 19.97 -1.12
N ILE A 143 8.79 20.20 -1.36
CA ILE A 143 8.16 21.50 -1.10
C ILE A 143 8.17 21.82 0.40
N ASN A 144 7.88 20.85 1.26
CA ASN A 144 7.86 21.05 2.70
C ASN A 144 9.26 21.33 3.25
N ASP A 145 10.28 20.64 2.74
CA ASP A 145 11.68 20.89 3.09
C ASP A 145 12.09 22.32 2.70
N PHE A 146 11.73 22.75 1.49
CA PHE A 146 11.99 24.10 1.01
C PHE A 146 11.30 25.16 1.88
N LYS A 147 10.02 24.97 2.23
CA LYS A 147 9.27 25.87 3.13
C LYS A 147 9.91 25.95 4.52
N THR A 148 10.38 24.82 5.04
CA THR A 148 11.04 24.75 6.34
C THR A 148 12.37 25.51 6.32
N SER A 149 13.16 25.34 5.26
CA SER A 149 14.42 26.07 5.04
C SER A 149 14.21 27.58 4.98
N LEU A 150 13.25 28.05 4.17
CA LEU A 150 12.90 29.47 4.07
C LEU A 150 12.44 30.05 5.41
N SER A 151 11.64 29.29 6.18
CA SER A 151 11.15 29.72 7.49
C SER A 151 12.30 29.88 8.49
N ALA A 152 13.25 28.95 8.49
CA ALA A 152 14.45 29.03 9.32
C ALA A 152 15.33 30.24 8.95
N GLU A 153 15.52 30.50 7.66
CA GLU A 153 16.28 31.66 7.18
C GLU A 153 15.62 32.99 7.54
N LEU A 154 14.29 33.09 7.39
CA LEU A 154 13.49 34.26 7.83
C LEU A 154 13.60 34.51 9.34
N ILE A 155 13.56 33.46 10.16
CA ILE A 155 13.76 33.57 11.62
C ILE A 155 15.16 34.10 11.92
N LEU A 156 16.18 33.60 11.22
CA LEU A 156 17.57 33.99 11.41
C LEU A 156 17.82 35.46 10.99
N ILE A 157 17.22 35.91 9.90
CA ILE A 157 17.26 37.32 9.46
C ILE A 157 16.56 38.22 10.49
N LYS A 158 15.36 37.86 10.96
CA LYS A 158 14.65 38.61 12.01
C LYS A 158 15.45 38.68 13.32
N GLY A 159 16.11 37.60 13.70
CA GLY A 159 16.99 37.54 14.88
C GLY A 159 18.20 38.46 14.75
N LYS A 160 18.88 38.45 13.60
CA LYS A 160 20.01 39.35 13.32
C LYS A 160 19.56 40.82 13.33
N LEU A 161 18.45 41.16 12.68
CA LEU A 161 17.94 42.54 12.65
C LEU A 161 17.59 43.07 14.05
N ARG A 162 17.09 42.23 14.95
CA ARG A 162 16.88 42.62 16.37
C ARG A 162 18.19 42.93 17.09
N TYR A 163 19.27 42.21 16.79
CA TYR A 163 20.59 42.42 17.40
C TYR A 163 21.29 43.70 16.92
N PHE A 164 20.98 44.18 15.71
CA PHE A 164 21.47 45.44 15.17
C PHE A 164 20.57 46.65 15.51
N GLY A 165 19.42 46.42 16.17
CA GLY A 165 18.44 47.43 16.55
C GLY A 165 18.79 48.25 17.80
N GLY A 166 20.06 48.60 17.97
CA GLY A 166 20.46 49.72 18.82
C GLY A 166 20.28 51.01 18.02
N SER A 167 19.10 51.64 18.15
CA SER A 167 18.78 53.00 17.69
C SER A 167 19.05 53.33 16.22
N SER A 168 18.04 53.13 15.35
CA SER A 168 17.69 54.00 14.20
C SER A 168 16.48 53.42 13.44
N ASN A 169 15.49 54.26 13.14
CA ASN A 169 14.25 53.89 12.44
C ASN A 169 14.52 53.24 11.07
N PHE A 170 14.16 51.97 10.89
CA PHE A 170 14.12 51.32 9.58
C PHE A 170 12.67 51.04 9.15
N LEU A 171 12.29 51.60 8.00
CA LEU A 171 11.03 51.37 7.30
C LEU A 171 11.11 50.01 6.57
N PHE A 172 10.14 49.13 6.78
CA PHE A 172 10.06 47.86 6.06
C PHE A 172 8.93 47.89 5.03
N VAL A 173 9.27 47.55 3.78
CA VAL A 173 8.30 47.23 2.72
C VAL A 173 8.03 45.74 2.77
N THR A 174 6.80 45.34 3.08
CA THR A 174 6.36 43.94 2.97
C THR A 174 5.78 43.69 1.58
N LEU A 175 6.30 42.70 0.87
CA LEU A 175 5.62 42.13 -0.31
C LEU A 175 4.45 41.27 0.17
N SER A 176 3.26 41.86 0.19
CA SER A 176 2.01 41.14 0.38
C SER A 176 1.64 40.44 -0.93
N ASN A 177 1.87 39.14 -1.00
CA ASN A 177 1.04 38.26 -1.83
C ASN A 177 0.99 36.87 -1.23
N SER A 178 0.02 36.66 -0.33
CA SER A 178 -0.91 35.51 -0.38
C SER A 178 -1.89 35.64 0.79
N THR A 179 -3.15 35.80 0.42
CA THR A 179 -4.29 36.21 1.23
C THR A 179 -4.81 35.13 2.20
N GLN A 180 -3.97 34.36 2.88
CA GLN A 180 -4.41 33.38 3.89
C GLN A 180 -3.42 33.14 5.06
N ILE A 181 -2.86 34.19 5.65
CA ILE A 181 -2.15 34.09 6.96
C ILE A 181 -2.94 34.87 8.02
N ASN A 182 -4.21 34.49 8.22
CA ASN A 182 -5.08 35.06 9.25
C ASN A 182 -5.50 34.02 10.32
N GLN A 183 -4.73 32.93 10.50
CA GLN A 183 -5.08 31.90 11.48
C GLN A 183 -3.96 31.51 12.48
N LEU A 184 -2.86 32.28 12.59
CA LEU A 184 -1.76 31.93 13.51
C LEU A 184 -1.32 33.05 14.47
N TYR A 185 -2.16 34.04 14.78
CA TYR A 185 -1.84 35.07 15.78
C TYR A 185 -2.88 35.31 16.87
N ASN A 186 -3.84 34.39 17.05
CA ASN A 186 -4.66 34.34 18.26
C ASN A 186 -4.29 33.10 19.06
N ASN A 187 -3.12 33.10 19.71
CA ASN A 187 -2.76 32.29 20.89
C ASN A 187 -1.25 32.43 21.17
N VAL A 188 -0.84 33.60 21.65
CA VAL A 188 0.35 33.70 22.51
C VAL A 188 0.02 34.69 23.61
N ASP A 189 -0.69 34.20 24.60
CA ASP A 189 -0.68 34.76 25.94
C ASP A 189 0.43 34.03 26.70
N PHE A 190 1.47 34.76 27.11
CA PHE A 190 2.40 34.33 28.15
C PHE A 190 2.96 35.57 28.87
N GLY A 191 2.26 35.95 29.94
CA GLY A 191 2.86 36.08 31.26
C GLY A 191 3.65 37.36 31.56
N ALA A 192 3.04 38.21 32.38
CA ALA A 192 3.75 39.15 33.23
C ALA A 192 4.72 38.41 34.16
N GLY A 193 5.92 38.95 34.34
CA GLY A 193 6.89 38.52 35.33
C GLY A 193 7.84 39.67 35.64
N ASP A 194 7.72 40.20 36.86
CA ASP A 194 8.51 41.28 37.45
C ASP A 194 10.02 40.96 37.51
N ILE A 195 10.86 41.99 37.26
CA ILE A 195 11.85 42.63 38.17
C ILE A 195 12.34 43.91 37.46
#